data_AF-F4R562-F1
#
_entry.id   AF-F4R562-F1
#
_cell.length_a   1.000
_cell.length_b   1.000
_cell.length_c   1.000
_cell.angle_alpha   90.00
_cell.angle_beta   90.00
_cell.angle_gamma   90.00
#
_symmetry.space_group_name_H-M   'P 1'
#
loop_
_entity.id
_entity.type
_entity.pdbx_description
1 polymer ?
#
loop_
_entity_poly.entity_id
_entity_poly.type
_entity_poly.pdbx_seq_one_letter_code
_entity_poly.pdbx_strand_id
1 'polypeptide(L)'
;MRLPSAGMPRFLRSWAPHLTSLELRIFEDPFGILQEDISKLKPKFNKFSFPALTHLDIWPHSKSHYIHCFSECKELCQIAFHYFWSIDYDNEGSDVSDFMPADSLEGLSEFSEFITENDFPELRWIDLPVNPGVFPLDSTSSSILLSLDEFCKSKGIELLFPCYSSS
;
A
#
# COMPACT_ATOMS: atom_id res chain seq x y z
N MET A 1 -10.62 -1.44 -13.77
CA MET A 1 -10.52 -0.27 -14.67
C MET A 1 -9.10 -0.25 -15.22
N ARG A 2 -8.89 -0.39 -16.54
CA ARG A 2 -7.53 -0.36 -17.12
C ARG A 2 -7.04 1.09 -17.16
N LEU A 3 -5.88 1.37 -16.58
CA LEU A 3 -5.21 2.65 -16.74
C LEU A 3 -4.58 2.71 -18.15
N PRO A 4 -4.46 3.89 -18.81
CA PRO A 4 -3.83 3.98 -20.12
C PRO A 4 -2.31 4.12 -19.99
N SER A 5 -1.57 3.31 -20.75
CA SER A 5 -0.10 3.17 -20.71
C SER A 5 0.72 4.30 -21.35
N ALA A 6 0.12 5.43 -21.72
CA ALA A 6 0.85 6.56 -22.30
C ALA A 6 0.27 7.89 -21.82
N GLY A 7 0.88 8.43 -20.76
CA GLY A 7 0.48 9.70 -20.15
C GLY A 7 -0.58 9.50 -19.09
N MET A 8 -0.13 9.21 -17.86
CA MET A 8 -0.96 9.27 -16.67
C MET A 8 -1.74 10.59 -16.69
N PRO A 9 -3.08 10.58 -16.76
CA PRO A 9 -3.81 11.81 -17.05
C PRO A 9 -3.58 12.78 -15.91
N ARG A 10 -3.08 13.99 -16.22
CA ARG A 10 -3.19 15.16 -15.32
C ARG A 10 -4.65 15.46 -14.90
N PHE A 11 -5.61 14.69 -15.44
CA PHE A 11 -7.05 14.80 -15.33
C PHE A 11 -7.70 13.89 -14.29
N LEU A 12 -6.96 13.04 -13.54
CA LEU A 12 -7.62 12.21 -12.50
C LEU A 12 -8.32 13.05 -11.42
N ARG A 13 -7.86 14.28 -11.17
CA ARG A 13 -8.50 15.23 -10.24
C ARG A 13 -9.94 15.55 -10.60
N SER A 14 -10.32 15.52 -11.89
CA SER A 14 -11.67 15.85 -12.34
C SER A 14 -12.56 14.64 -12.56
N TRP A 15 -12.02 13.41 -12.51
CA TRP A 15 -12.77 12.22 -12.91
C TRP A 15 -13.74 11.74 -11.84
N ALA A 16 -13.45 11.96 -10.57
CA ALA A 16 -14.33 11.54 -9.48
C ALA A 16 -14.10 12.38 -8.22
N PRO A 17 -14.53 13.66 -8.20
CA PRO A 17 -14.37 14.53 -7.02
C PRO A 17 -15.14 14.02 -5.79
N HIS A 18 -16.13 13.14 -6.00
CA HIS A 18 -16.95 12.52 -4.95
C HIS A 18 -16.53 11.08 -4.62
N LEU A 19 -15.37 10.62 -5.12
CA LEU A 19 -14.87 9.29 -4.80
C LEU A 19 -14.48 9.23 -3.32
N THR A 20 -15.20 8.43 -2.54
CA THR A 20 -14.95 8.28 -1.10
C THR A 20 -14.13 7.04 -0.75
N SER A 21 -14.13 6.03 -1.61
CA SER A 21 -13.38 4.79 -1.43
C SER A 21 -12.66 4.41 -2.72
N LEU A 22 -11.40 4.03 -2.59
CA LEU A 22 -10.57 3.58 -3.70
C LEU A 22 -9.84 2.30 -3.30
N GLU A 23 -10.00 1.29 -4.14
CA GLU A 23 -9.26 0.04 -4.06
C GLU A 23 -8.27 -0.02 -5.22
N LEU A 24 -6.98 -0.19 -4.92
CA LEU A 24 -5.91 -0.22 -5.90
C LEU A 24 -5.14 -1.54 -5.81
N ARG A 25 -5.44 -2.40 -6.79
CA ARG A 25 -4.73 -3.67 -7.02
C ARG A 25 -3.93 -3.58 -8.31
N ILE A 26 -2.60 -3.66 -8.19
CA ILE A 26 -1.71 -3.77 -9.35
C ILE A 26 -1.26 -5.22 -9.44
N PHE A 27 -1.81 -5.95 -10.40
CA PHE A 27 -1.43 -7.32 -10.65
C PHE A 27 -0.20 -7.33 -11.57
N GLU A 28 0.87 -8.00 -11.14
CA GLU A 28 1.93 -8.41 -12.07
C GLU A 28 1.31 -9.43 -13.03
N ASP A 29 1.32 -9.12 -14.33
CA ASP A 29 1.00 -10.12 -15.34
C ASP A 29 2.08 -11.20 -15.29
N PRO A 30 1.75 -12.45 -14.88
CA PRO A 30 2.74 -13.51 -14.76
C PRO A 30 3.37 -13.87 -16.12
N PHE A 31 2.71 -13.51 -17.23
CA PHE A 31 3.19 -13.74 -18.58
C PHE A 31 3.95 -12.54 -19.17
N GLY A 32 4.00 -11.40 -18.45
CA GLY A 32 4.72 -10.20 -18.88
C GLY A 32 4.20 -9.54 -20.16
N ILE A 33 3.00 -9.89 -20.63
CA ILE A 33 2.44 -9.45 -21.92
C ILE A 33 1.96 -8.00 -21.82
N LEU A 34 1.51 -7.58 -20.63
CA LEU A 34 0.97 -6.25 -20.36
C LEU A 34 1.66 -5.55 -19.18
N GLN A 35 2.99 -5.65 -19.06
CA GLN A 35 3.72 -4.81 -18.11
C GLN A 35 3.65 -3.35 -18.57
N GLU A 36 2.78 -2.58 -17.91
CA GLU A 36 2.93 -1.13 -17.93
C GLU A 36 4.29 -0.79 -17.33
N ASP A 37 5.06 0.04 -18.05
CA ASP A 37 6.37 0.50 -17.60
C ASP A 37 6.20 1.50 -16.44
N ILE A 38 5.97 0.93 -15.25
CA ILE A 38 5.79 1.65 -13.98
C ILE A 38 7.05 2.42 -13.56
N SER A 39 8.22 2.15 -14.16
CA SER A 39 9.45 2.92 -13.91
C SER A 39 9.31 4.39 -14.31
N LYS A 40 8.36 4.70 -15.20
CA LYS A 40 8.05 6.07 -15.63
C LYS A 40 7.16 6.83 -14.65
N LEU A 41 6.53 6.16 -13.70
CA LEU A 41 5.78 6.82 -12.65
C LEU A 41 6.76 7.53 -11.73
N LYS A 42 6.64 8.84 -11.64
CA LYS A 42 7.38 9.63 -10.66
C LYS A 42 6.39 10.15 -9.62
N PRO A 43 6.20 9.45 -8.47
CA PRO A 43 5.15 9.76 -7.50
C PRO A 43 5.19 11.22 -7.03
N LYS A 44 6.41 11.76 -6.84
CA LYS A 44 6.63 13.17 -6.47
C LYS A 44 6.00 14.17 -7.44
N PHE A 45 5.81 13.81 -8.71
CA PHE A 45 5.21 14.68 -9.72
C PHE A 45 3.77 14.29 -10.07
N ASN A 46 3.34 13.07 -9.72
CA ASN A 46 2.03 12.52 -10.07
C ASN A 46 1.12 12.43 -8.83
N LYS A 47 0.77 13.59 -8.26
CA LYS A 47 -0.12 13.66 -7.10
C LYS A 47 -1.59 13.50 -7.49
N PHE A 48 -2.25 12.50 -6.91
CA PHE A 48 -3.69 12.37 -6.90
C PHE A 48 -4.30 13.33 -5.88
N SER A 49 -5.39 13.98 -6.26
CA SER A 49 -6.17 14.80 -5.36
C SER A 49 -7.61 14.34 -5.49
N PHE A 50 -8.00 13.45 -4.56
CA PHE A 50 -9.36 13.00 -4.39
C PHE A 50 -9.90 13.64 -3.11
N PRO A 51 -10.51 14.82 -3.20
CA PRO A 51 -10.83 15.63 -2.03
C PRO A 51 -11.88 15.01 -1.11
N ALA A 52 -12.66 14.02 -1.58
CA ALA A 52 -13.62 13.29 -0.77
C ALA A 52 -13.14 11.89 -0.34
N LEU A 53 -11.90 11.51 -0.68
CA LEU A 53 -11.40 10.16 -0.45
C LEU A 53 -11.14 9.95 1.04
N THR A 54 -11.93 9.05 1.62
CA THR A 54 -11.88 8.70 3.05
C THR A 54 -11.31 7.31 3.28
N HIS A 55 -11.40 6.41 2.29
CA HIS A 55 -10.95 5.03 2.39
C HIS A 55 -10.02 4.68 1.23
N LEU A 56 -8.83 4.19 1.55
CA LEU A 56 -7.84 3.76 0.57
C LEU A 56 -7.40 2.34 0.89
N ASP A 57 -7.55 1.44 -0.07
CA ASP A 57 -7.16 0.04 0.06
C ASP A 57 -6.13 -0.30 -1.03
N ILE A 58 -4.93 -0.71 -0.62
CA ILE A 58 -3.75 -0.80 -1.49
C ILE A 58 -3.08 -2.18 -1.36
N TRP A 59 -2.81 -2.80 -2.52
CA TRP A 59 -1.93 -3.96 -2.65
C TRP A 59 -0.60 -3.51 -3.26
N PRO A 60 0.42 -3.26 -2.43
CA PRO A 60 1.68 -2.70 -2.90
C PRO A 60 2.31 -3.58 -3.96
N HIS A 61 2.95 -2.93 -4.92
CA HIS A 61 3.71 -3.59 -5.97
C HIS A 61 5.20 -3.33 -5.70
N SER A 62 6.02 -4.37 -5.69
CA SER A 62 7.46 -4.32 -5.35
C SER A 62 8.23 -3.19 -6.06
N LYS A 63 7.90 -2.94 -7.33
CA LYS A 63 8.55 -1.91 -8.17
C LYS A 63 7.80 -0.57 -8.27
N SER A 64 6.79 -0.31 -7.43
CA SER A 64 5.94 0.87 -7.61
C SER A 64 5.62 1.62 -6.32
N HIS A 65 6.06 2.87 -6.28
CA HIS A 65 5.98 3.78 -5.13
C HIS A 65 4.72 4.68 -5.16
N TYR A 66 3.60 4.16 -5.65
CA TYR A 66 2.41 4.98 -5.96
C TYR A 66 1.66 5.47 -4.72
N ILE A 67 1.96 4.95 -3.53
CA ILE A 67 1.28 5.38 -2.31
C ILE A 67 1.49 6.88 -2.05
N HIS A 68 2.69 7.39 -2.36
CA HIS A 68 2.99 8.82 -2.25
C HIS A 68 2.12 9.73 -3.14
N CYS A 69 1.50 9.18 -4.19
CA CYS A 69 0.55 9.92 -5.00
C CYS A 69 -0.67 10.39 -4.19
N PHE A 70 -0.99 9.76 -3.07
CA PHE A 70 -2.15 10.07 -2.21
C PHE A 70 -1.86 11.06 -1.08
N SER A 71 -0.67 11.66 -1.02
CA SER A 71 -0.24 12.62 0.02
C SER A 71 -1.16 13.85 0.19
N GLU A 72 -1.92 14.21 -0.84
CA GLU A 72 -2.86 15.34 -0.84
C GLU A 72 -4.31 14.96 -0.48
N CYS A 73 -4.59 13.68 -0.20
CA CYS A 73 -5.93 13.22 0.16
C CYS A 73 -6.15 13.44 1.68
N LYS A 74 -6.44 14.69 2.06
CA LYS A 74 -6.51 15.11 3.47
C LYS A 74 -7.71 14.58 4.25
N GLU A 75 -8.75 14.14 3.55
CA GLU A 75 -9.93 13.49 4.14
C GLU A 75 -9.73 11.99 4.38
N LEU A 76 -8.54 11.43 4.15
CA LEU A 76 -8.28 10.02 4.37
C LEU A 76 -8.46 9.67 5.85
N CYS A 77 -9.45 8.83 6.13
CA CYS A 77 -9.78 8.30 7.45
C CYS A 77 -9.25 6.89 7.68
N GLN A 78 -9.17 6.11 6.60
CA GLN A 78 -8.77 4.71 6.59
C GLN A 78 -7.75 4.43 5.50
N ILE A 79 -6.69 3.70 5.86
CA ILE A 79 -5.77 3.10 4.91
C ILE A 79 -5.65 1.61 5.22
N ALA A 80 -5.90 0.75 4.24
CA ALA A 80 -5.59 -0.68 4.29
C ALA A 80 -4.40 -0.96 3.36
N PHE A 81 -3.37 -1.63 3.87
CA PHE A 81 -2.13 -1.87 3.14
C PHE A 81 -1.77 -3.37 3.19
N HIS A 82 -2.08 -4.08 2.10
CA HIS A 82 -1.98 -5.54 1.96
C HIS A 82 -0.57 -6.00 1.62
N TYR A 83 0.39 -5.55 2.42
CA TYR A 83 1.80 -5.88 2.22
C TYR A 83 2.09 -7.37 2.42
N PHE A 84 1.42 -8.02 3.37
CA PHE A 84 1.68 -9.41 3.76
C PHE A 84 0.77 -10.42 3.05
N TRP A 85 0.04 -10.00 2.01
CA TRP A 85 -0.76 -10.91 1.20
C TRP A 85 0.06 -11.45 0.03
N SER A 86 0.58 -12.68 0.20
CA SER A 86 0.97 -13.51 -0.94
C SER A 86 -0.28 -13.78 -1.77
N ILE A 87 -0.29 -13.41 -3.04
CA ILE A 87 -1.28 -13.92 -3.97
C ILE A 87 -0.86 -15.37 -4.24
N ASP A 88 -1.44 -16.29 -3.48
CA ASP A 88 -1.35 -17.70 -3.76
C ASP A 88 -2.06 -17.93 -5.09
N TYR A 89 -1.30 -17.94 -6.19
CA TYR A 89 -1.78 -18.53 -7.41
C TYR A 89 -1.93 -20.02 -7.11
N ASP A 90 -3.17 -20.53 -7.11
CA ASP A 90 -3.57 -21.93 -6.89
C ASP A 90 -2.97 -22.92 -7.92
N ASN A 91 -1.75 -22.71 -8.40
CA ASN A 91 -1.00 -23.68 -9.16
C ASN A 91 -0.44 -24.72 -8.19
N GLU A 92 -1.24 -25.75 -7.93
CA GLU A 92 -0.78 -27.06 -7.48
C GLU A 92 0.40 -27.51 -8.36
N GLY A 93 1.64 -27.24 -7.92
CA GLY A 93 2.86 -27.73 -8.57
C GLY A 93 3.94 -26.70 -8.92
N SER A 94 3.73 -25.40 -8.66
CA SER A 94 4.83 -24.43 -8.71
C SER A 94 5.54 -24.40 -7.35
N ASP A 95 6.84 -24.57 -7.31
CA ASP A 95 7.67 -24.41 -6.10
C ASP A 95 7.61 -22.92 -5.67
N VAL A 96 6.67 -22.57 -4.79
CA VAL A 96 6.28 -21.17 -4.46
C VAL A 96 7.27 -20.48 -3.50
N SER A 97 8.40 -21.11 -3.17
CA SER A 97 9.34 -20.53 -2.20
C SER A 97 10.08 -19.27 -2.70
N ASP A 98 10.04 -18.98 -4.00
CA ASP A 98 10.87 -17.94 -4.62
C ASP A 98 10.16 -16.59 -4.84
N PHE A 99 8.90 -16.44 -4.42
CA PHE A 99 8.10 -15.23 -4.73
C PHE A 99 7.90 -14.26 -3.57
N MET A 100 8.59 -14.42 -2.43
CA MET A 100 8.93 -13.22 -1.66
C MET A 100 10.20 -12.63 -2.27
N PRO A 101 10.11 -11.61 -3.15
CA PRO A 101 11.31 -10.94 -3.62
C PRO A 101 12.07 -10.46 -2.39
N ALA A 102 13.39 -10.69 -2.37
CA ALA A 102 14.28 -10.23 -1.31
C ALA A 102 14.18 -8.70 -1.06
N ASP A 103 13.61 -7.96 -2.03
CA ASP A 103 13.31 -6.53 -1.98
C ASP A 103 11.96 -6.20 -1.29
N SER A 104 11.28 -7.19 -0.70
CA SER A 104 9.96 -7.01 -0.10
C SER A 104 9.96 -5.89 0.95
N LEU A 105 10.99 -5.76 1.79
CA LEU A 105 11.03 -4.78 2.89
C LEU A 105 10.88 -3.31 2.45
N GLU A 106 11.19 -3.00 1.18
CA GLU A 106 11.13 -1.65 0.65
C GLU A 106 9.70 -1.10 0.72
N GLY A 107 8.68 -1.92 0.42
CA GLY A 107 7.28 -1.48 0.44
C GLY A 107 6.76 -1.12 1.84
N LEU A 108 7.16 -1.86 2.88
CA LEU A 108 6.75 -1.57 4.26
C LEU A 108 7.48 -0.35 4.82
N SER A 109 8.77 -0.21 4.49
CA SER A 109 9.56 0.97 4.84
C SER A 109 8.99 2.22 4.19
N GLU A 110 8.69 2.15 2.89
CA GLU A 110 8.05 3.23 2.15
C GLU A 110 6.68 3.60 2.71
N PHE A 111 5.87 2.60 3.06
CA PHE A 111 4.58 2.84 3.72
C PHE A 111 4.76 3.61 5.03
N SER A 112 5.71 3.19 5.87
CA SER A 112 6.02 3.88 7.12
C SER A 112 6.49 5.32 6.88
N GLU A 113 7.37 5.55 5.91
CA GLU A 113 7.80 6.89 5.50
C GLU A 113 6.61 7.73 5.01
N PHE A 114 5.76 7.18 4.16
CA PHE A 114 4.56 7.85 3.68
C PHE A 114 3.65 8.32 4.82
N ILE A 115 3.39 7.48 5.81
CA ILE A 115 2.54 7.84 6.96
C ILE A 115 3.22 8.88 7.85
N THR A 116 4.53 8.76 8.08
CA THR A 116 5.26 9.64 9.01
C THR A 116 5.59 11.01 8.42
N GLU A 117 5.83 11.10 7.11
CA GLU A 117 6.18 12.35 6.43
C GLU A 117 4.96 13.20 6.02
N ASN A 118 3.75 12.62 6.00
CA ASN A 118 2.55 13.30 5.53
C ASN A 118 1.56 13.54 6.67
N ASP A 119 0.96 14.73 6.68
CA ASP A 119 -0.09 15.07 7.64
C ASP A 119 -1.47 14.67 7.09
N PHE A 120 -2.12 13.73 7.77
CA PHE A 120 -3.48 13.26 7.50
C PHE A 120 -4.37 13.54 8.71
N PRO A 121 -5.02 14.71 8.75
CA PRO A 121 -5.73 15.17 9.95
C PRO A 121 -6.93 14.28 10.32
N GLU A 122 -7.54 13.62 9.34
CA GLU A 122 -8.71 12.77 9.54
C GLU A 122 -8.38 11.29 9.69
N LEU A 123 -7.10 10.90 9.57
CA LEU A 123 -6.69 9.50 9.62
C LEU A 123 -6.93 8.93 11.02
N ARG A 124 -7.72 7.86 11.11
CA ARG A 124 -8.13 7.23 12.38
C ARG A 124 -7.61 5.83 12.52
N TRP A 125 -7.53 5.07 11.43
CA TRP A 125 -7.04 3.71 11.50
C TRP A 125 -6.25 3.31 10.26
N ILE A 126 -5.24 2.50 10.49
CA ILE A 126 -4.42 1.84 9.47
C ILE A 126 -4.60 0.34 9.67
N ASP A 127 -5.00 -0.36 8.62
CA ASP A 127 -5.15 -1.81 8.59
C ASP A 127 -3.98 -2.44 7.83
N LEU A 128 -3.25 -3.33 8.51
CA LEU A 128 -2.16 -4.11 7.97
C LEU A 128 -2.56 -5.59 8.02
N PRO A 129 -3.40 -6.06 7.08
CA PRO A 129 -3.84 -7.44 7.06
C PRO A 129 -2.63 -8.36 6.82
N VAL A 130 -2.47 -9.33 7.72
CA VAL A 130 -1.39 -10.34 7.65
C VAL A 130 -1.99 -11.70 7.42
N ASN A 131 -1.46 -12.43 6.44
CA ASN A 131 -1.77 -13.85 6.31
C ASN A 131 -1.18 -14.60 7.52
N PRO A 132 -1.97 -15.40 8.27
CA PRO A 132 -1.48 -16.15 9.43
C PRO A 132 -0.20 -16.96 9.18
N GLY A 133 0.03 -17.40 7.95
CA GLY A 133 1.24 -18.16 7.56
C GLY A 133 2.54 -17.35 7.54
N VAL A 134 2.48 -16.01 7.61
CA VAL A 134 3.66 -15.12 7.57
C VAL A 134 4.31 -14.95 8.94
N PHE A 135 3.67 -15.42 10.02
CA PHE A 135 4.23 -15.33 11.36
C PHE A 135 5.22 -16.47 11.67
N PRO A 136 6.28 -16.20 12.46
CA PRO A 136 6.65 -14.90 13.03
C PRO A 136 7.27 -13.95 11.98
N LEU A 137 7.03 -12.65 12.14
CA LEU A 137 7.70 -11.63 11.33
C LEU A 137 9.20 -11.63 11.58
N ASP A 138 9.99 -11.29 10.56
CA ASP A 138 11.41 -11.05 10.73
C ASP A 138 11.66 -9.81 11.62
N SER A 139 12.88 -9.69 12.13
CA SER A 139 13.25 -8.60 13.04
C SER A 139 13.15 -7.22 12.41
N THR A 140 13.37 -7.10 11.10
CA THR A 140 13.35 -5.82 10.38
C THR A 140 11.92 -5.35 10.21
N SER A 141 11.02 -6.22 9.70
CA SER A 141 9.59 -5.92 9.61
C SER A 141 9.02 -5.56 10.99
N SER A 142 9.38 -6.32 12.02
CA SER A 142 8.95 -6.05 13.40
C SER A 142 9.39 -4.67 13.90
N SER A 143 10.63 -4.26 13.61
CA SER A 143 11.17 -2.95 14.02
C SER A 143 10.47 -1.79 13.30
N ILE A 144 10.14 -1.94 12.01
CA ILE A 144 9.40 -0.92 11.25
C ILE A 144 8.00 -0.77 11.82
N LEU A 145 7.29 -1.88 12.05
CA LEU A 145 5.94 -1.86 12.62
C LEU A 145 5.89 -1.27 14.02
N LEU A 146 6.87 -1.58 14.87
CA LEU A 146 6.98 -0.96 16.21
C LEU A 146 7.12 0.56 16.12
N SER A 147 7.99 1.04 15.23
CA SER A 147 8.21 2.48 15.05
C SER A 147 6.95 3.18 14.51
N LEU A 148 6.27 2.53 13.57
CA LEU A 148 5.01 3.02 13.00
C LEU A 148 3.88 3.03 14.04
N ASP A 149 3.78 2.00 14.88
CA ASP A 149 2.82 1.91 15.98
C ASP A 149 3.02 3.03 17.02
N GLU A 150 4.26 3.29 17.42
CA GLU A 150 4.60 4.41 18.31
C GLU A 150 4.18 5.76 17.72
N PHE A 151 4.46 5.98 16.43
CA PHE A 151 4.02 7.18 15.72
C PHE A 151 2.50 7.28 15.67
N CYS A 152 1.80 6.21 15.29
CA CYS A 152 0.34 6.17 15.18
C CYS A 152 -0.31 6.51 16.54
N LYS A 153 0.17 5.89 17.62
CA LYS A 153 -0.28 6.18 18.99
C LYS A 153 -0.09 7.64 19.38
N SER A 154 1.04 8.24 18.99
CA SER A 154 1.30 9.67 19.24
C SER A 154 0.32 10.61 18.51
N LYS A 155 -0.29 10.12 17.42
CA LYS A 155 -1.27 10.84 16.61
C LYS A 155 -2.72 10.47 16.92
N GLY A 156 -2.96 9.49 17.78
CA GLY A 156 -4.29 8.95 18.04
C GLY A 156 -4.84 8.08 16.89
N ILE A 157 -3.96 7.54 16.06
CA ILE A 157 -4.28 6.60 14.97
C ILE A 157 -4.21 5.18 15.53
N GLU A 158 -5.22 4.37 15.24
CA GLU A 158 -5.26 2.96 15.59
C GLU A 158 -4.58 2.11 14.50
N LEU A 159 -3.52 1.40 14.87
CA LEU A 159 -2.86 0.45 13.97
C LEU A 159 -3.46 -0.96 14.19
N LEU A 160 -4.28 -1.40 13.24
CA LEU A 160 -4.86 -2.74 13.21
C LEU A 160 -3.85 -3.68 12.56
N PHE A 161 -3.15 -4.43 13.40
CA PHE A 161 -2.25 -5.50 12.99
C PHE A 161 -2.56 -6.72 13.88
N PRO A 162 -2.70 -7.93 13.32
CA PRO A 162 -2.95 -9.13 14.10
C PRO A 162 -1.74 -9.47 14.97
N CYS A 163 -1.67 -8.87 16.15
CA CYS A 163 -0.79 -9.33 17.21
C CYS A 163 -1.38 -10.62 17.78
N TYR A 164 -0.73 -11.75 17.55
CA TYR A 164 -0.83 -12.85 18.50
C TYR A 164 -0.19 -12.34 19.78
N SER A 165 -1.01 -11.89 20.72
CA SER A 165 -0.60 -11.70 22.10
C SER A 165 0.01 -13.02 22.56
N SER A 166 1.33 -13.07 22.61
CA SER A 166 2.07 -14.11 23.32
C SER A 166 1.74 -13.96 24.81
N SER A 167 0.66 -14.61 25.20
CA SER A 167 0.30 -14.91 26.59
C SER A 167 1.28 -15.86 27.23
#